data_AF-A0A2E5S4E8-F1
#
_entry.id   AF-A0A2E5S4E8-F1
#
_cell.length_a   1.000
_cell.length_b   1.000
_cell.length_c   1.000
_cell.angle_alpha   90.00
_cell.angle_beta   90.00
_cell.angle_gamma   90.00
#
_symmetry.space_group_name_H-M   'P 1'
#
loop_
_entity.id
_entity.type
_entity.pdbx_description
1 polymer ?
#
loop_
_entity_poly.entity_id
_entity_poly.type
_entity_poly.pdbx_seq_one_letter_code
_entity_poly.pdbx_strand_id
1 'polypeptide(L)'
;MKSLLATGAVFLLLICGGTLYHFQSLDRQEADIANQLEDFRHEVYSTERFYIENLPIYEDWSDANKESDLRKYLLKEHLRVVEQAGLEPVGSEDEIQEMSQQGTLVSLEQDQSTPYYFYNVKKEHRYLHPAAQKGLLILAERFQKVLHRNLDSKDQFKPVVVKFAISSALRPVHYQKNLRKRNANASFVSSHSYGLSFDLFYDSFYVNLRSDSEEDFQGPLEESMDEMRLRSGFLLGASLRRQFRAALAETLLQLQKEGILYAIYERNQRCYHVTILPGAIL
;
A
#
# COMPACT_ATOMS: atom_id res chain seq x y z
N MET A 1 -56.19 41.07 -26.25
CA MET A 1 -56.40 39.61 -26.41
C MET A 1 -55.27 38.91 -27.17
N LYS A 2 -54.88 39.33 -28.40
CA LYS A 2 -53.80 38.67 -29.16
C LYS A 2 -52.42 38.66 -28.46
N SER A 3 -52.05 39.76 -27.80
CA SER A 3 -50.78 39.85 -27.06
C SER A 3 -50.72 38.93 -25.82
N LEU A 4 -51.84 38.72 -25.13
CA LEU A 4 -51.93 37.85 -23.93
C LEU A 4 -51.85 36.35 -24.29
N LEU A 5 -52.43 35.98 -25.44
CA LEU A 5 -52.35 34.62 -25.98
C LEU A 5 -50.92 34.30 -26.47
N ALA A 6 -50.23 35.27 -27.07
CA ALA A 6 -48.85 35.11 -27.52
C ALA A 6 -47.88 34.94 -26.33
N THR A 7 -48.02 35.73 -25.27
CA THR A 7 -47.20 35.56 -24.05
C THR A 7 -47.47 34.25 -23.34
N GLY A 8 -48.75 33.81 -23.26
CA GLY A 8 -49.10 32.50 -22.71
C GLY A 8 -48.49 31.33 -23.51
N ALA A 9 -48.49 31.40 -24.84
CA ALA A 9 -47.89 30.38 -25.70
C ALA A 9 -46.36 30.31 -25.56
N VAL A 10 -45.67 31.45 -25.46
CA VAL A 10 -44.22 31.50 -25.21
C VAL A 10 -43.89 30.90 -23.85
N PHE A 11 -44.66 31.23 -22.81
CA PHE A 11 -44.45 30.67 -21.47
C PHE A 11 -44.63 29.15 -21.44
N LEU A 12 -45.64 28.63 -22.14
CA LEU A 12 -45.88 27.19 -22.24
C LEU A 12 -44.77 26.47 -23.01
N LEU A 13 -44.26 27.07 -24.09
CA LEU A 13 -43.09 26.55 -24.83
C LEU A 13 -41.82 26.54 -23.97
N LEU A 14 -41.59 27.55 -23.14
CA LEU A 14 -40.46 27.58 -22.21
C LEU A 14 -40.57 26.50 -21.14
N ILE A 15 -41.77 26.24 -20.61
CA ILE A 15 -41.99 25.14 -19.66
C ILE A 15 -41.79 23.78 -20.35
N CYS A 16 -42.36 23.57 -21.53
CA CYS A 16 -42.18 22.32 -22.29
C CYS A 16 -40.71 22.11 -22.68
N GLY A 17 -40.01 23.16 -23.11
CA GLY A 17 -38.58 23.09 -23.41
C GLY A 17 -37.73 22.81 -22.16
N GLY A 18 -38.04 23.46 -21.04
CA GLY A 18 -37.35 23.24 -19.77
C GLY A 18 -37.57 21.84 -19.19
N THR A 19 -38.81 21.32 -19.26
CA THR A 19 -39.12 19.94 -18.85
C THR A 19 -38.45 18.91 -19.73
N LEU A 20 -38.45 19.10 -21.06
CA LEU A 20 -37.77 18.20 -21.99
C LEU A 20 -36.24 18.22 -21.79
N TYR A 21 -35.65 19.40 -21.57
CA TYR A 21 -34.24 19.54 -21.21
C TYR A 21 -33.93 18.83 -19.89
N HIS A 22 -34.79 18.97 -18.87
CA HIS A 22 -34.62 18.29 -17.60
C HIS A 22 -34.65 16.76 -17.77
N PHE A 23 -35.60 16.20 -18.52
CA PHE A 23 -35.64 14.76 -18.78
C PHE A 23 -34.40 14.28 -19.54
N GLN A 24 -33.99 14.97 -20.60
CA GLN A 24 -32.76 14.65 -21.32
C GLN A 24 -31.51 14.74 -20.43
N SER A 25 -31.48 15.68 -19.48
CA SER A 25 -30.40 15.79 -18.52
C SER A 25 -30.38 14.61 -17.54
N LEU A 26 -31.54 14.12 -17.10
CA LEU A 26 -31.64 12.94 -16.25
C LEU A 26 -31.19 11.68 -16.99
N ASP A 27 -31.66 11.46 -18.23
CA ASP A 27 -31.26 10.30 -19.04
C ASP A 27 -29.74 10.26 -19.26
N ARG A 28 -29.12 11.43 -19.48
CA ARG A 28 -27.66 11.54 -19.60
C ARG A 28 -26.94 11.22 -18.29
N GLN A 29 -27.46 11.70 -17.16
CA GLN A 29 -26.90 11.39 -15.84
C GLN A 29 -27.01 9.89 -15.55
N GLU A 30 -28.16 9.26 -15.81
CA GLU A 30 -28.33 7.81 -15.63
C GLU A 30 -27.37 7.00 -16.51
N ALA A 31 -27.20 7.39 -17.78
CA ALA A 31 -26.26 6.73 -18.68
C ALA A 31 -24.79 6.89 -18.22
N ASP A 32 -24.40 8.07 -17.76
CA ASP A 32 -23.06 8.33 -17.22
C ASP A 32 -22.77 7.46 -15.98
N ILE A 33 -23.73 7.39 -15.05
CA ILE A 33 -23.64 6.52 -13.86
C ILE A 33 -23.50 5.06 -14.24
N ALA A 34 -24.31 4.58 -15.18
CA ALA A 34 -24.26 3.20 -15.64
C ALA A 34 -22.90 2.86 -16.27
N ASN A 35 -22.35 3.76 -17.08
CA ASN A 35 -21.02 3.59 -17.67
C ASN A 35 -19.92 3.56 -16.60
N GLN A 36 -19.95 4.47 -15.63
CA GLN A 36 -18.97 4.49 -14.54
C GLN A 36 -18.98 3.21 -13.70
N LEU A 37 -20.17 2.68 -13.40
CA LEU A 37 -20.32 1.42 -12.68
C LEU A 37 -19.82 0.23 -13.51
N GLU A 38 -20.05 0.25 -14.83
CA GLU A 38 -19.56 -0.77 -15.75
C GLU A 38 -18.03 -0.73 -15.85
N ASP A 39 -17.44 0.45 -16.02
CA ASP A 39 -15.99 0.65 -16.10
C ASP A 39 -15.31 0.21 -14.80
N PHE A 40 -15.85 0.61 -13.65
CA PHE A 40 -15.36 0.17 -12.34
C PHE A 40 -15.45 -1.36 -12.18
N ARG A 41 -16.58 -1.97 -12.57
CA ARG A 41 -16.74 -3.43 -12.53
C ARG A 41 -15.72 -4.12 -13.43
N HIS A 42 -15.49 -3.58 -14.62
CA HIS A 42 -14.53 -4.12 -15.57
C HIS A 42 -13.09 -3.97 -15.06
N GLU A 43 -12.75 -2.85 -14.42
CA GLU A 43 -11.45 -2.64 -13.78
C GLU A 43 -11.20 -3.66 -12.65
N VAL A 44 -12.17 -3.87 -11.75
CA VAL A 44 -12.08 -4.87 -10.69
C VAL A 44 -11.88 -6.27 -11.28
N TYR A 45 -12.70 -6.64 -12.28
CA TYR A 45 -12.63 -7.95 -12.91
C TYR A 45 -11.29 -8.18 -13.64
N SER A 46 -10.89 -7.25 -14.50
CA SER A 46 -9.65 -7.36 -15.27
C SER A 46 -8.42 -7.40 -14.37
N THR A 47 -8.41 -6.62 -13.27
CA THR A 47 -7.38 -6.66 -12.24
C THR A 47 -7.30 -8.01 -11.56
N GLU A 48 -8.43 -8.58 -11.13
CA GLU A 48 -8.44 -9.89 -10.50
C GLU A 48 -7.95 -10.97 -11.47
N ARG A 49 -8.45 -10.98 -12.71
CA ARG A 49 -8.04 -11.94 -13.75
C ARG A 49 -6.56 -11.87 -14.06
N PHE A 50 -6.02 -10.67 -14.25
CA PHE A 50 -4.61 -10.47 -14.57
C PHE A 50 -3.72 -11.15 -13.53
N TYR A 51 -3.93 -10.87 -12.24
CA TYR A 51 -3.08 -11.44 -11.19
C TYR A 51 -3.32 -12.95 -10.99
N ILE A 52 -4.54 -13.46 -11.18
CA ILE A 52 -4.80 -14.91 -11.13
C ILE A 52 -4.06 -15.65 -12.25
N GLU A 53 -4.02 -15.09 -13.45
CA GLU A 53 -3.45 -15.75 -14.63
C GLU A 53 -1.93 -15.62 -14.70
N ASN A 54 -1.37 -14.54 -14.14
CA ASN A 54 0.03 -14.18 -14.34
C ASN A 54 0.93 -14.36 -13.11
N LEU A 55 0.37 -14.59 -11.92
CA LEU A 55 1.14 -14.82 -10.70
C LEU A 55 0.83 -16.17 -10.06
N PRO A 56 1.87 -16.93 -9.67
CA PRO A 56 1.65 -18.14 -8.88
C PRO A 56 1.14 -17.76 -7.49
N ILE A 57 0.32 -18.64 -6.90
CA ILE A 57 0.01 -18.55 -5.47
C ILE A 57 1.25 -18.91 -4.64
N TYR A 58 1.36 -18.36 -3.43
CA TYR A 58 2.52 -18.54 -2.56
C TYR A 58 2.92 -20.00 -2.36
N GLU A 59 1.96 -20.90 -2.20
CA GLU A 59 2.21 -22.32 -1.94
C GLU A 59 2.82 -23.05 -3.16
N ASP A 60 2.52 -22.59 -4.38
CA ASP A 60 3.09 -23.16 -5.61
C ASP A 60 4.47 -22.54 -5.92
N TRP A 61 4.66 -21.28 -5.53
CA TRP A 61 5.91 -20.56 -5.73
C TRP A 61 6.97 -20.91 -4.68
N SER A 62 6.55 -21.06 -3.43
CA SER A 62 7.42 -21.29 -2.27
C SER A 62 7.84 -22.75 -2.21
N ASP A 63 9.13 -22.98 -1.95
CA ASP A 63 9.66 -24.29 -1.60
C ASP A 63 10.48 -24.17 -0.31
N ALA A 64 10.87 -25.31 0.26
CA ALA A 64 11.62 -25.36 1.50
C ALA A 64 12.95 -24.58 1.43
N ASN A 65 13.58 -24.50 0.26
CA ASN A 65 14.82 -23.75 0.08
C ASN A 65 14.55 -22.24 0.09
N LYS A 66 13.48 -21.76 -0.56
CA LYS A 66 13.11 -20.33 -0.55
C LYS A 66 12.74 -19.85 0.85
N GLU A 67 11.98 -20.64 1.62
CA GLU A 67 11.69 -20.29 3.02
C GLU A 67 12.96 -20.33 3.88
N SER A 68 13.86 -21.27 3.62
CA SER A 68 15.17 -21.32 4.28
C SER A 68 16.04 -20.11 3.93
N ASP A 69 16.03 -19.65 2.68
CA ASP A 69 16.74 -18.45 2.23
C ASP A 69 16.21 -17.19 2.93
N LEU A 70 14.90 -17.08 3.12
CA LEU A 70 14.25 -16.03 3.93
C LEU A 70 14.49 -16.21 5.45
N ARG A 71 15.23 -17.23 5.87
CA ARG A 71 15.65 -17.44 7.27
C ARG A 71 17.17 -17.56 7.40
N LYS A 72 17.91 -17.22 6.34
CA LYS A 72 19.37 -17.28 6.31
C LYS A 72 20.02 -16.28 7.28
N TYR A 73 19.50 -15.05 7.32
CA TYR A 73 19.96 -14.01 8.21
C TYR A 73 18.98 -13.92 9.37
N LEU A 74 19.35 -14.40 10.55
CA LEU A 74 18.45 -14.39 11.71
C LEU A 74 18.63 -13.09 12.50
N LEU A 75 17.92 -12.96 13.61
CA LEU A 75 17.92 -11.75 14.43
C LEU A 75 19.33 -11.25 14.78
N LYS A 76 20.29 -12.16 15.00
CA LYS A 76 21.69 -11.81 15.29
C LYS A 76 22.33 -11.05 14.13
N GLU A 77 22.10 -11.48 12.89
CA GLU A 77 22.60 -10.82 11.69
C GLU A 77 21.99 -9.43 11.51
N HIS A 78 20.70 -9.29 11.79
CA HIS A 78 20.00 -7.99 11.76
C HIS A 78 20.56 -7.02 12.81
N LEU A 79 20.86 -7.51 14.02
CA LEU A 79 21.50 -6.70 15.06
C LEU A 79 22.94 -6.28 14.69
N ARG A 80 23.69 -7.14 13.99
CA ARG A 80 25.03 -6.74 13.49
C ARG A 80 24.96 -5.58 12.49
N VAL A 81 23.90 -5.48 11.69
CA VAL A 81 23.73 -4.37 10.74
C VAL A 81 23.65 -3.04 11.49
N VAL A 82 22.84 -2.98 12.55
CA VAL A 82 22.68 -1.74 13.34
C VAL A 82 23.97 -1.38 14.09
N GLU A 83 24.68 -2.38 14.62
CA GLU A 83 25.98 -2.19 15.28
C GLU A 83 27.03 -1.64 14.30
N GLN A 84 27.12 -2.21 13.09
CA GLN A 84 28.06 -1.76 12.06
C GLN A 84 27.73 -0.38 11.50
N ALA A 85 26.44 0.00 11.49
CA ALA A 85 26.01 1.33 11.09
C ALA A 85 26.37 2.41 12.13
N GLY A 86 26.78 2.02 13.35
CA GLY A 86 27.12 2.97 14.41
C GLY A 86 25.94 3.79 14.91
N LEU A 87 24.73 3.24 14.83
CA LEU A 87 23.51 3.92 15.27
C LEU A 87 23.21 3.63 16.74
N GLU A 88 22.71 4.65 17.44
CA GLU A 88 22.16 4.50 18.78
C GLU A 88 20.66 4.19 18.73
N PRO A 89 20.12 3.42 19.69
CA PRO A 89 18.71 3.11 19.73
C PRO A 89 17.90 4.30 20.25
N VAL A 90 16.80 4.60 19.56
CA VAL A 90 15.84 5.63 19.97
C VAL A 90 15.16 5.21 21.27
N GLY A 91 15.26 6.04 22.29
CA GLY A 91 14.80 5.80 23.65
C GLY A 91 13.32 6.07 23.86
N SER A 92 12.82 7.24 23.46
CA SER A 92 11.45 7.71 23.75
C SER A 92 10.77 8.37 22.54
N GLU A 93 9.48 8.71 22.68
CA GLU A 93 8.73 9.46 21.67
C GLU A 93 9.21 10.92 21.55
N ASP A 94 9.68 11.54 22.64
CA ASP A 94 10.27 12.88 22.61
C ASP A 94 11.55 12.90 21.75
N GLU A 95 12.38 11.86 21.90
CA GLU A 95 13.60 11.70 21.11
C GLU A 95 13.31 11.50 19.62
N ILE A 96 12.19 10.84 19.26
CA ILE A 96 11.75 10.75 17.84
C ILE A 96 11.57 12.15 17.25
N GLN A 97 10.92 13.05 17.99
CA GLN A 97 10.63 14.40 17.51
C GLN A 97 11.92 15.21 17.32
N GLU A 98 12.84 15.13 18.28
CA GLU A 98 14.16 15.77 18.19
C GLU A 98 14.96 15.26 16.98
N MET A 99 15.05 13.94 16.82
CA MET A 99 15.74 13.30 15.69
C MET A 99 15.07 13.61 14.34
N SER A 100 13.74 13.71 14.31
CA SER A 100 13.01 14.10 13.11
C SER A 100 13.31 15.54 12.70
N GLN A 101 13.46 16.47 13.65
CA GLN A 101 13.84 17.86 13.38
C GLN A 101 15.28 17.97 12.89
N GLN A 102 16.16 17.08 13.36
CA GLN A 102 17.56 16.97 12.94
C GLN A 102 17.73 16.23 11.60
N GLY A 103 16.67 15.62 11.07
CA GLY A 103 16.70 14.84 9.82
C GLY A 103 17.35 13.45 9.94
N THR A 104 17.65 13.00 11.16
CA THR A 104 18.22 11.65 11.43
C THR A 104 17.13 10.57 11.49
N LEU A 105 15.87 10.96 11.64
CA LEU A 105 14.68 10.17 11.35
C LEU A 105 13.78 10.91 10.37
N VAL A 106 13.05 10.17 9.56
CA VAL A 106 12.06 10.69 8.62
C VAL A 106 10.70 10.06 8.89
N SER A 107 9.66 10.88 8.87
CA SER A 107 8.28 10.43 8.95
C SER A 107 7.91 9.63 7.70
N LEU A 108 7.16 8.56 7.91
CA LEU A 108 6.52 7.81 6.84
C LEU A 108 5.07 8.25 6.73
N GLU A 109 4.78 8.96 5.65
CA GLU A 109 3.43 9.39 5.33
C GLU A 109 2.60 8.24 4.74
N GLN A 110 1.28 8.40 4.77
CA GLN A 110 0.35 7.50 4.10
C GLN A 110 -0.71 8.32 3.39
N ASP A 111 -0.75 8.19 2.07
CA ASP A 111 -1.76 8.77 1.21
C ASP A 111 -2.14 7.81 0.07
N GLN A 112 -2.84 8.30 -0.95
CA GLN A 112 -3.23 7.47 -2.09
C GLN A 112 -2.05 7.04 -2.96
N SER A 113 -0.98 7.83 -3.04
CA SER A 113 0.22 7.55 -3.83
C SER A 113 1.23 6.62 -3.12
N THR A 114 1.19 6.53 -1.79
CA THR A 114 2.17 5.70 -1.06
C THR A 114 1.99 4.21 -1.41
N PRO A 115 3.07 3.46 -1.71
CA PRO A 115 2.97 2.07 -2.15
C PRO A 115 2.83 1.07 -0.98
N TYR A 116 2.43 1.57 0.19
CA TYR A 116 2.21 0.82 1.41
C TYR A 116 1.14 1.51 2.25
N TYR A 117 0.63 0.80 3.26
CA TYR A 117 -0.21 1.36 4.31
C TYR A 117 0.17 0.76 5.67
N PHE A 118 -0.28 1.41 6.74
CA PHE A 118 0.00 0.99 8.10
C PHE A 118 -1.09 0.07 8.65
N TYR A 119 -0.70 -1.13 9.06
CA TYR A 119 -1.57 -2.08 9.75
C TYR A 119 -1.33 -1.96 11.26
N ASN A 120 -2.17 -1.16 11.92
CA ASN A 120 -2.12 -0.90 13.37
C ASN A 120 -0.82 -0.23 13.88
N VAL A 121 -0.10 0.49 13.03
CA VAL A 121 1.07 1.30 13.44
C VAL A 121 0.61 2.73 13.78
N LYS A 122 0.82 3.14 15.03
CA LYS A 122 0.49 4.49 15.52
C LYS A 122 1.33 5.55 14.82
N LYS A 123 0.77 6.74 14.59
CA LYS A 123 1.45 7.83 13.84
C LYS A 123 2.79 8.20 14.47
N GLU A 124 2.83 8.28 15.79
CA GLU A 124 4.03 8.58 16.59
C GLU A 124 5.20 7.60 16.35
N HIS A 125 4.94 6.41 15.79
CA HIS A 125 5.96 5.37 15.56
C HIS A 125 6.26 5.14 14.07
N ARG A 126 5.66 5.92 13.16
CA ARG A 126 5.84 5.82 11.71
C ARG A 126 7.09 6.56 11.25
N TYR A 127 8.23 6.20 11.81
CA TYR A 127 9.51 6.80 11.48
C TYR A 127 10.51 5.73 11.07
N LEU A 128 11.42 6.10 10.19
CA LEU A 128 12.60 5.29 9.85
C LEU A 128 13.82 6.20 9.74
N HIS A 129 14.99 5.59 9.83
CA HIS A 129 16.22 6.23 9.38
C HIS A 129 16.13 6.50 7.86
N PRO A 130 16.70 7.61 7.33
CA PRO A 130 16.60 7.97 5.91
C PRO A 130 16.98 6.84 4.93
N ALA A 131 18.07 6.10 5.23
CA ALA A 131 18.48 4.96 4.41
C ALA A 131 17.41 3.85 4.39
N ALA A 132 16.72 3.60 5.50
CA ALA A 132 15.68 2.59 5.56
C ALA A 132 14.39 3.03 4.86
N GLN A 133 14.05 4.32 4.90
CA GLN A 133 12.97 4.89 4.08
C GLN A 133 13.26 4.70 2.58
N LYS A 134 14.48 5.07 2.12
CA LYS A 134 14.88 4.86 0.72
C LYS A 134 14.87 3.37 0.33
N GLY A 135 15.36 2.49 1.21
CA GLY A 135 15.28 1.04 1.02
C GLY A 135 13.86 0.50 0.95
N LEU A 136 12.93 1.02 1.75
CA LEU A 136 11.50 0.69 1.69
C LEU A 136 10.89 1.09 0.34
N LEU A 137 11.25 2.24 -0.21
CA LEU A 137 10.78 2.67 -1.53
C LEU A 137 11.35 1.81 -2.66
N ILE A 138 12.63 1.42 -2.59
CA ILE A 138 13.25 0.46 -3.52
C ILE A 138 12.53 -0.89 -3.46
N LEU A 139 12.20 -1.35 -2.26
CA LEU A 139 11.41 -2.57 -2.06
C LEU A 139 10.05 -2.45 -2.73
N ALA A 140 9.36 -1.33 -2.51
CA ALA A 140 8.06 -1.10 -3.10
C ALA A 140 8.09 -1.03 -4.63
N GLU A 141 9.07 -0.34 -5.21
CA GLU A 141 9.26 -0.29 -6.67
C GLU A 141 9.54 -1.68 -7.23
N ARG A 142 10.41 -2.47 -6.59
CA ARG A 142 10.69 -3.84 -7.01
C ARG A 142 9.46 -4.73 -6.91
N PHE A 143 8.66 -4.56 -5.86
CA PHE A 143 7.41 -5.28 -5.68
C PHE A 143 6.44 -5.00 -6.84
N GLN A 144 6.26 -3.73 -7.24
CA GLN A 144 5.45 -3.40 -8.43
C GLN A 144 6.01 -4.04 -9.70
N LYS A 145 7.34 -4.08 -9.88
CA LYS A 145 7.97 -4.73 -11.04
C LYS A 145 7.72 -6.23 -11.07
N VAL A 146 7.79 -6.91 -9.92
CA VAL A 146 7.50 -8.35 -9.84
C VAL A 146 6.01 -8.63 -10.14
N LEU A 147 5.10 -7.82 -9.63
CA LEU A 147 3.66 -7.94 -9.88
C LEU A 147 3.30 -7.80 -11.37
N HIS A 148 4.01 -6.93 -12.09
CA HIS A 148 3.71 -6.60 -13.48
C HIS A 148 4.73 -7.18 -14.49
N ARG A 149 5.55 -8.15 -14.08
CA ARG A 149 6.63 -8.71 -14.93
C ARG A 149 6.13 -9.39 -16.21
N ASN A 150 4.88 -9.85 -16.22
CA ASN A 150 4.25 -10.55 -17.35
C ASN A 150 3.23 -9.67 -18.08
N LEU A 151 3.31 -8.35 -17.89
CA LEU A 151 2.49 -7.41 -18.65
C LEU A 151 3.00 -7.34 -20.09
N ASP A 152 2.33 -8.03 -21.02
CA ASP A 152 2.58 -7.80 -22.46
C ASP A 152 1.88 -6.51 -22.88
N SER A 153 2.51 -5.73 -23.75
CA SER A 153 1.96 -4.48 -24.31
C SER A 153 0.66 -4.68 -25.10
N LYS A 154 0.28 -5.93 -25.38
CA LYS A 154 -0.98 -6.32 -26.01
C LYS A 154 -2.12 -6.57 -25.03
N ASP A 155 -1.83 -6.72 -23.74
CA ASP A 155 -2.87 -6.84 -22.73
C ASP A 155 -3.53 -5.47 -22.53
N GLN A 156 -4.86 -5.44 -22.61
CA GLN A 156 -5.67 -4.25 -22.31
C GLN A 156 -5.67 -3.91 -20.81
N PHE A 157 -4.88 -4.62 -20.01
CA PHE A 157 -4.80 -4.44 -18.57
C PHE A 157 -3.99 -3.18 -18.24
N LYS A 158 -4.60 -2.29 -17.46
CA LYS A 158 -3.95 -1.10 -16.92
C LYS A 158 -3.33 -1.47 -15.56
N PRO A 159 -2.00 -1.35 -15.38
CA PRO A 159 -1.37 -1.66 -14.10
C PRO A 159 -1.93 -0.81 -12.97
N VAL A 160 -2.18 -1.46 -11.84
CA VAL A 160 -2.65 -0.85 -10.60
C VAL A 160 -1.55 -0.89 -9.55
N VAL A 161 -1.58 0.04 -8.59
CA VAL A 161 -0.61 0.02 -7.49
C VAL A 161 -1.10 -0.93 -6.40
N VAL A 162 -0.34 -1.98 -6.11
CA VAL A 162 -0.63 -2.87 -4.97
C VAL A 162 0.18 -2.44 -3.76
N LYS A 163 -0.49 -2.11 -2.67
CA LYS A 163 0.11 -1.71 -1.40
C LYS A 163 0.26 -2.91 -0.47
N PHE A 164 1.45 -3.07 0.12
CA PHE A 164 1.66 -4.01 1.22
C PHE A 164 1.46 -3.34 2.59
N ALA A 165 1.14 -4.16 3.59
CA ALA A 165 0.93 -3.70 4.96
C ALA A 165 2.24 -3.63 5.76
N ILE A 166 2.55 -2.45 6.31
CA ILE A 166 3.58 -2.29 7.34
C ILE A 166 2.92 -2.50 8.70
N SER A 167 3.30 -3.56 9.42
CA SER A 167 2.79 -3.86 10.77
C SER A 167 3.69 -3.34 11.89
N SER A 168 4.89 -2.87 11.56
CA SER A 168 5.77 -2.20 12.51
C SER A 168 6.84 -1.37 11.81
N ALA A 169 7.15 -0.20 12.35
CA ALA A 169 8.29 0.62 11.95
C ALA A 169 9.19 0.85 13.18
N LEU A 170 9.39 2.08 13.63
CA LEU A 170 10.22 2.39 14.80
C LEU A 170 9.59 1.88 16.10
N ARG A 171 10.39 1.25 16.97
CA ARG A 171 9.97 0.86 18.33
C ARG A 171 10.96 1.40 19.37
N PRO A 172 10.66 2.54 20.01
CA PRO A 172 11.55 3.11 21.02
C PRO A 172 11.82 2.15 22.18
N VAL A 173 12.95 2.28 22.85
CA VAL A 173 13.31 1.41 23.99
C VAL A 173 12.25 1.46 25.09
N HIS A 174 11.66 2.63 25.36
CA HIS A 174 10.60 2.79 26.37
C HIS A 174 9.31 2.04 26.02
N TYR A 175 9.00 1.89 24.72
CA TYR A 175 7.88 1.07 24.25
C TYR A 175 8.05 -0.41 24.64
N GLN A 176 9.29 -0.91 24.65
CA GLN A 176 9.63 -2.31 24.94
C GLN A 176 9.64 -2.63 26.45
N LYS A 177 9.88 -1.64 27.31
CA LYS A 177 9.79 -1.80 28.79
C LYS A 177 8.39 -2.23 29.24
N ASN A 178 7.33 -1.79 28.54
CA ASN A 178 5.94 -2.19 28.83
C ASN A 178 5.60 -3.62 28.41
N LEU A 179 6.30 -4.19 27.40
CA LEU A 179 6.16 -5.58 26.95
C LEU A 179 6.81 -6.59 27.91
N ARG A 180 7.89 -6.19 28.61
CA ARG A 180 8.63 -7.05 29.55
C ARG A 180 7.89 -7.44 30.83
N LYS A 181 6.75 -6.81 31.17
CA LYS A 181 5.88 -7.35 32.24
C LYS A 181 5.43 -8.79 31.97
N ARG A 182 5.54 -9.28 30.72
CA ARG A 182 5.10 -10.62 30.31
C ARG A 182 6.21 -11.55 29.83
N ASN A 183 7.46 -11.11 29.61
CA ASN A 183 8.52 -11.98 29.06
C ASN A 183 9.93 -11.59 29.53
N ALA A 184 10.53 -12.39 30.42
CA ALA A 184 11.82 -12.09 31.06
C ALA A 184 13.04 -12.21 30.11
N ASN A 185 12.90 -12.93 28.99
CA ASN A 185 13.99 -13.29 28.07
C ASN A 185 14.17 -12.32 26.87
N ALA A 186 13.38 -11.24 26.76
CA ALA A 186 13.52 -10.29 25.66
C ALA A 186 14.76 -9.39 25.86
N SER A 187 15.58 -9.21 24.81
CA SER A 187 16.64 -8.17 24.80
C SER A 187 16.00 -6.79 24.99
N PHE A 188 16.69 -5.89 25.69
CA PHE A 188 16.17 -4.55 26.01
C PHE A 188 15.92 -3.66 24.78
N VAL A 189 16.57 -3.99 23.66
CA VAL A 189 16.59 -3.23 22.43
C VAL A 189 16.36 -4.20 21.28
N SER A 190 15.46 -3.85 20.37
CA SER A 190 15.21 -4.61 19.14
C SER A 190 15.81 -3.85 17.96
N SER A 191 16.01 -4.53 16.83
CA SER A 191 16.49 -3.92 15.58
C SER A 191 15.60 -2.76 15.09
N HIS A 192 14.33 -2.71 15.50
CA HIS A 192 13.42 -1.59 15.23
C HIS A 192 13.76 -0.32 16.02
N SER A 193 14.47 -0.42 17.14
CA SER A 193 14.82 0.76 17.95
C SER A 193 15.81 1.67 17.24
N TYR A 194 16.48 1.21 16.20
CA TYR A 194 17.49 1.97 15.45
C TYR A 194 16.92 2.61 14.18
N GLY A 195 15.63 2.43 13.89
CA GLY A 195 14.98 2.98 12.69
C GLY A 195 15.41 2.32 11.37
N LEU A 196 16.24 1.27 11.39
CA LEU A 196 16.65 0.53 10.19
C LEU A 196 15.76 -0.66 9.82
N SER A 197 14.83 -1.02 10.71
CA SER A 197 14.02 -2.23 10.57
C SER A 197 12.53 -1.95 10.61
N PHE A 198 11.77 -2.72 9.84
CA PHE A 198 10.31 -2.68 9.76
C PHE A 198 9.75 -4.08 9.50
N ASP A 199 8.49 -4.29 9.89
CA ASP A 199 7.78 -5.56 9.69
C ASP A 199 6.73 -5.40 8.60
N LEU A 200 6.70 -6.33 7.65
CA LEU A 200 5.70 -6.41 6.59
C LEU A 200 4.72 -7.53 6.88
N PHE A 201 3.44 -7.21 7.10
CA PHE A 201 2.40 -8.20 7.34
C PHE A 201 1.99 -8.83 6.00
N TYR A 202 2.30 -10.10 5.82
CA TYR A 202 2.21 -10.75 4.51
C TYR A 202 0.82 -11.29 4.17
N ASP A 203 -0.18 -11.02 5.01
CA ASP A 203 -1.55 -11.49 4.86
C ASP A 203 -2.55 -10.37 4.54
N SER A 204 -2.08 -9.12 4.40
CA SER A 204 -2.93 -7.98 4.09
C SER A 204 -2.28 -7.10 3.04
N PHE A 205 -3.05 -6.87 1.97
CA PHE A 205 -2.68 -6.06 0.83
C PHE A 205 -3.86 -5.16 0.48
N TYR A 206 -3.60 -4.08 -0.24
CA TYR A 206 -4.63 -3.21 -0.79
C TYR A 206 -4.32 -2.93 -2.26
N VAL A 207 -5.30 -3.13 -3.13
CA VAL A 207 -5.17 -2.80 -4.55
C VAL A 207 -5.72 -1.41 -4.80
N ASN A 208 -4.88 -0.50 -5.27
CA ASN A 208 -5.33 0.85 -5.61
C ASN A 208 -5.93 0.88 -7.02
N LEU A 209 -7.27 0.85 -7.08
CA LEU A 209 -8.08 0.94 -8.29
C LEU A 209 -8.24 2.39 -8.81
N ARG A 210 -7.44 3.33 -8.32
CA ARG A 210 -7.30 4.64 -8.96
C ARG A 210 -6.01 4.62 -9.74
N SER A 211 -6.12 4.66 -11.06
CA SER A 211 -4.96 4.96 -11.88
C SER A 211 -4.62 6.44 -11.76
N ASP A 212 -3.32 6.76 -11.78
CA ASP A 212 -2.76 8.13 -11.75
C ASP A 212 -3.19 9.05 -12.92
N SER A 213 -4.16 8.64 -13.75
CA SER A 213 -4.57 9.32 -14.97
C SER A 213 -6.01 9.82 -14.98
N GLU A 214 -6.73 9.81 -13.86
CA GLU A 214 -8.10 10.35 -13.83
C GLU A 214 -8.07 11.80 -13.37
N GLU A 215 -8.52 12.70 -14.26
CA GLU A 215 -8.98 14.03 -13.85
C GLU A 215 -10.15 13.83 -12.88
N ASP A 216 -9.99 14.30 -11.64
CA ASP A 216 -11.03 14.27 -10.60
C ASP A 216 -12.33 14.84 -11.17
N PHE A 217 -13.29 13.96 -11.47
CA PHE A 217 -14.61 14.36 -11.91
C PHE A 217 -15.45 14.70 -10.68
N GLN A 218 -15.70 16.00 -10.49
CA GLN A 218 -16.50 16.48 -9.37
C GLN A 218 -17.98 16.18 -9.61
N GLY A 219 -18.55 15.28 -8.80
CA GLY A 219 -19.97 14.92 -8.92
C GLY A 219 -20.57 14.33 -7.63
N PRO A 220 -21.92 14.32 -7.50
CA PRO A 220 -22.59 13.84 -6.29
C PRO A 220 -22.33 12.37 -5.93
N LEU A 221 -21.83 11.57 -6.87
CA LEU A 221 -21.60 10.13 -6.71
C LEU A 221 -20.13 9.78 -6.46
N GLU A 222 -19.23 10.76 -6.52
CA GLU A 222 -17.79 10.56 -6.35
C GLU A 222 -17.47 9.92 -5.00
N GLU A 223 -18.04 10.43 -3.91
CA GLU A 223 -17.84 9.86 -2.57
C GLU A 223 -18.29 8.38 -2.48
N SER A 224 -19.38 8.02 -3.16
CA SER A 224 -19.88 6.64 -3.19
C SER A 224 -18.97 5.73 -4.00
N MET A 225 -18.51 6.21 -5.18
CA MET A 225 -17.55 5.48 -6.01
C MET A 225 -16.22 5.30 -5.30
N ASP A 226 -15.79 6.29 -4.53
CA ASP A 226 -14.56 6.27 -3.74
C ASP A 226 -14.62 5.24 -2.63
N GLU A 227 -15.76 5.18 -1.92
CA GLU A 227 -16.01 4.13 -0.95
C GLU A 227 -16.02 2.74 -1.61
N MET A 228 -16.63 2.60 -2.79
CA MET A 228 -16.65 1.36 -3.54
C MET A 228 -15.25 0.92 -3.98
N ARG A 229 -14.43 1.84 -4.50
CA ARG A 229 -13.03 1.59 -4.87
C ARG A 229 -12.20 1.18 -3.65
N LEU A 230 -12.32 1.91 -2.55
CA LEU A 230 -11.61 1.59 -1.30
C LEU A 230 -11.96 0.19 -0.80
N ARG A 231 -13.25 -0.15 -0.73
CA ARG A 231 -13.70 -1.48 -0.28
C ARG A 231 -13.24 -2.57 -1.24
N SER A 232 -13.36 -2.34 -2.54
CA SER A 232 -12.95 -3.32 -3.56
C SER A 232 -11.44 -3.53 -3.58
N GLY A 233 -10.65 -2.49 -3.32
CA GLY A 233 -9.21 -2.60 -3.17
C GLY A 233 -8.78 -3.53 -2.04
N PHE A 234 -9.46 -3.49 -0.89
CA PHE A 234 -9.24 -4.44 0.20
C PHE A 234 -9.77 -5.85 -0.12
N LEU A 235 -10.91 -5.96 -0.80
CA LEU A 235 -11.46 -7.26 -1.21
C LEU A 235 -10.53 -7.98 -2.19
N LEU A 236 -10.01 -7.27 -3.21
CA LEU A 236 -9.00 -7.78 -4.13
C LEU A 236 -7.71 -8.14 -3.39
N GLY A 237 -7.26 -7.27 -2.47
CA GLY A 237 -6.13 -7.56 -1.58
C GLY A 237 -6.29 -8.87 -0.80
N ALA A 238 -7.52 -9.16 -0.33
CA ALA A 238 -7.84 -10.38 0.39
C ALA A 238 -7.98 -11.61 -0.52
N SER A 239 -8.56 -11.46 -1.72
CA SER A 239 -8.76 -12.55 -2.69
C SER A 239 -7.44 -12.98 -3.33
N LEU A 240 -6.55 -12.03 -3.63
CA LEU A 240 -5.25 -12.23 -4.28
C LEU A 240 -4.07 -12.32 -3.31
N ARG A 241 -4.34 -12.41 -2.00
CA ARG A 241 -3.29 -12.37 -0.95
C ARG A 241 -2.18 -13.41 -1.17
N ARG A 242 -2.50 -14.56 -1.76
CA ARG A 242 -1.53 -15.65 -1.98
C ARG A 242 -0.55 -15.29 -3.10
N GLN A 243 -1.05 -14.68 -4.17
CA GLN A 243 -0.26 -14.16 -5.29
C GLN A 243 0.61 -13.00 -4.84
N PHE A 244 0.03 -12.04 -4.11
CA PHE A 244 0.78 -10.89 -3.60
C PHE A 244 1.84 -11.28 -2.57
N ARG A 245 1.55 -12.27 -1.73
CA ARG A 245 2.56 -12.85 -0.84
C ARG A 245 3.70 -13.52 -1.59
N ALA A 246 3.43 -14.22 -2.70
CA ALA A 246 4.47 -14.78 -3.56
C ALA A 246 5.37 -13.69 -4.15
N ALA A 247 4.76 -12.65 -4.74
CA ALA A 247 5.49 -11.52 -5.30
C ALA A 247 6.32 -10.77 -4.24
N LEU A 248 5.78 -10.57 -3.03
CA LEU A 248 6.49 -9.92 -1.93
C LEU A 248 7.67 -10.77 -1.44
N ALA A 249 7.48 -12.08 -1.27
CA ALA A 249 8.55 -12.99 -0.88
C ALA A 249 9.66 -13.07 -1.93
N GLU A 250 9.29 -13.09 -3.22
CA GLU A 250 10.24 -13.05 -4.32
C GLU A 250 11.06 -11.75 -4.31
N THR A 251 10.38 -10.61 -4.11
CA THR A 251 11.01 -9.30 -3.99
C THR A 251 12.04 -9.27 -2.86
N LEU A 252 11.66 -9.75 -1.67
CA LEU A 252 12.56 -9.83 -0.51
C LEU A 252 13.79 -10.70 -0.80
N LEU A 253 13.61 -11.85 -1.43
CA LEU A 253 14.73 -12.73 -1.82
C LEU A 253 15.67 -12.08 -2.82
N GLN A 254 15.14 -11.38 -3.83
CA GLN A 254 15.95 -10.68 -4.83
C GLN A 254 16.79 -9.59 -4.16
N LEU A 255 16.17 -8.71 -3.38
CA LEU A 255 16.85 -7.61 -2.70
C LEU A 255 17.84 -8.10 -1.63
N GLN A 256 17.55 -9.23 -0.98
CA GLN A 256 18.49 -9.88 -0.08
C GLN A 256 19.72 -10.41 -0.80
N LYS A 257 19.56 -11.01 -1.98
CA LYS A 257 20.69 -11.48 -2.81
C LYS A 257 21.51 -10.32 -3.37
N GLU A 258 20.86 -9.19 -3.66
CA GLU A 258 21.49 -7.94 -4.11
C GLU A 258 22.22 -7.21 -2.96
N GLY A 259 22.07 -7.65 -1.70
CA GLY A 259 22.72 -7.02 -0.55
C GLY A 259 22.09 -5.67 -0.16
N ILE A 260 20.80 -5.48 -0.47
CA ILE A 260 20.06 -4.25 -0.15
C ILE A 260 19.42 -4.33 1.23
N LEU A 261 18.95 -5.53 1.62
CA LEU A 261 18.27 -5.79 2.88
C LEU A 261 18.56 -7.19 3.40
N TYR A 262 18.26 -7.42 4.67
CA TYR A 262 18.02 -8.76 5.21
C TYR A 262 16.54 -8.92 5.54
N ALA A 263 16.01 -10.12 5.32
CA ALA A 263 14.64 -10.49 5.63
C ALA A 263 14.58 -11.77 6.47
N ILE A 264 13.66 -11.81 7.44
CA ILE A 264 13.31 -13.00 8.21
C ILE A 264 11.85 -13.33 7.95
N TYR A 265 11.57 -14.56 7.51
CA TYR A 265 10.22 -15.11 7.51
C TYR A 265 9.78 -15.51 8.93
N GLU A 266 8.93 -14.71 9.56
CA GLU A 266 8.44 -14.93 10.93
C GLU A 266 7.00 -15.49 10.94
N ARG A 267 6.88 -16.80 10.74
CA ARG A 267 5.58 -17.48 10.64
C ARG A 267 4.64 -17.25 11.84
N ASN A 268 5.18 -17.17 13.05
CA ASN A 268 4.38 -16.98 14.28
C ASN A 268 3.83 -15.55 14.41
N GLN A 269 4.57 -14.54 13.94
CA GLN A 269 4.13 -13.14 13.94
C GLN A 269 3.37 -12.77 12.66
N ARG A 270 3.36 -13.67 11.68
CA ARG A 270 2.74 -13.51 10.36
C ARG A 270 3.30 -12.31 9.58
N CYS A 271 4.60 -12.06 9.73
CA CYS A 271 5.28 -10.98 9.02
C CYS A 271 6.62 -11.43 8.40
N TYR A 272 7.15 -10.57 7.54
CA TYR A 272 8.57 -10.54 7.22
C TYR A 272 9.23 -9.42 8.03
N HIS A 273 10.21 -9.77 8.85
CA HIS A 273 11.04 -8.77 9.52
C HIS A 273 12.15 -8.33 8.57
N VAL A 274 12.21 -7.05 8.24
CA VAL A 274 13.15 -6.49 7.24
C VAL A 274 14.09 -5.51 7.92
N THR A 275 15.38 -5.62 7.63
CA THR A 275 16.38 -4.61 8.01
C THR A 275 17.13 -4.16 6.76
N ILE A 276 17.12 -2.86 6.49
CA ILE A 276 17.84 -2.28 5.34
C ILE A 276 19.33 -2.19 5.66
N LEU A 277 20.18 -2.51 4.68
CA LEU A 277 21.63 -2.38 4.80
C LEU A 277 22.05 -0.96 4.36
N PRO A 278 22.40 -0.04 5.29
CA PRO A 278 22.57 1.37 4.94
C PRO A 278 23.67 1.61 3.90
N GLY A 279 24.75 0.83 3.96
CA GLY A 279 25.88 0.93 3.03
C GLY A 279 25.55 0.61 1.57
N ALA A 280 24.41 -0.06 1.30
CA ALA A 280 23.95 -0.34 -0.06
C ALA A 280 23.04 0.76 -0.63
N ILE A 281 22.63 1.73 0.19
CA ILE A 281 21.61 2.72 -0.13
C ILE A 281 22.19 4.14 -0.32
N LEU A 282 23.48 4.33 -0.04
CA LEU A 282 24.19 5.60 -0.23
C LEU A 282 24.25 5.98 -1.72
#